data_AF-A0A0F6SEQ4-F1
#
_entry.id   AF-A0A0F6SEQ4-F1
#
_cell.length_a   1.000
_cell.length_b   1.000
_cell.length_c   1.000
_cell.angle_alpha   90.00
_cell.angle_beta   90.00
_cell.angle_gamma   90.00
#
_symmetry.space_group_name_H-M   'P 1'
#
loop_
_entity.id
_entity.type
_entity.pdbx_description
1 polymer ?
#
loop_
_entity_poly.entity_id
_entity_poly.type
_entity_poly.pdbx_seq_one_letter_code
_entity_poly.pdbx_strand_id
1 'polypeptide(L)'
;MSEKDLLDRVRALVADVTRARFEGSAYAKLSRAHGYADGYMRALLDAGLVSRETLISAVGDARRGVVDGELEPVSGVSSRTAA
;
A
#
# COMPACT_ATOMS: atom_id res chain seq x y z
N MET A 1 17.90 -1.95 -4.57
CA MET A 1 16.67 -1.11 -4.48
C MET A 1 17.05 0.14 -3.71
N SER A 2 16.67 1.32 -4.22
CA SER A 2 16.89 2.58 -3.50
C SER A 2 15.82 2.81 -2.43
N GLU A 3 16.09 3.69 -1.45
CA GLU A 3 15.09 4.12 -0.46
C GLU A 3 13.81 4.65 -1.13
N LYS A 4 13.97 5.42 -2.21
CA LYS A 4 12.85 5.93 -3.02
C LYS A 4 11.99 4.78 -3.54
N ASP A 5 12.59 3.73 -4.12
CA ASP A 5 11.84 2.60 -4.67
C ASP A 5 11.12 1.80 -3.57
N LEU A 6 11.71 1.71 -2.37
CA LEU A 6 11.08 1.10 -1.20
C LEU A 6 9.83 1.90 -0.79
N LEU A 7 9.95 3.23 -0.73
CA LEU A 7 8.85 4.13 -0.38
C LEU A 7 7.76 4.16 -1.45
N ASP A 8 8.11 4.11 -2.73
CA ASP A 8 7.15 4.01 -3.84
C ASP A 8 6.33 2.72 -3.72
N ARG A 9 6.96 1.62 -3.30
CA ARG A 9 6.24 0.37 -3.01
C ARG A 9 5.31 0.48 -1.80
N VAL A 10 5.73 1.17 -0.74
CA VAL A 10 4.86 1.45 0.42
C VAL A 10 3.63 2.24 -0.03
N ARG A 11 3.82 3.32 -0.81
CA ARG A 11 2.73 4.16 -1.31
C ARG A 11 1.71 3.34 -2.12
N ALA A 12 2.18 2.47 -3.00
CA ALA A 12 1.30 1.60 -3.80
C ALA A 12 0.47 0.65 -2.91
N LEU A 13 1.11 -0.03 -1.96
CA LEU A 13 0.42 -0.96 -1.05
C LEU A 13 -0.62 -0.26 -0.17
N VAL A 14 -0.26 0.91 0.39
CA VAL A 14 -1.17 1.73 1.20
C VAL A 14 -2.33 2.25 0.37
N ALA A 15 -2.07 2.66 -0.88
CA ALA A 15 -3.11 3.10 -1.79
C ALA A 15 -4.11 1.97 -2.08
N ASP A 16 -3.63 0.76 -2.36
CA ASP A 16 -4.48 -0.41 -2.64
C ASP A 16 -5.34 -0.80 -1.43
N VAL A 17 -4.77 -0.80 -0.22
CA VAL A 17 -5.52 -1.03 1.03
C VAL A 17 -6.58 0.05 1.23
N THR A 18 -6.21 1.31 1.02
CA THR A 18 -7.11 2.46 1.20
C THR A 18 -8.28 2.38 0.22
N ARG A 19 -8.01 2.06 -1.05
CA ARG A 19 -9.03 1.92 -2.10
C ARG A 19 -9.95 0.74 -1.85
N ALA A 20 -9.40 -0.42 -1.49
CA ALA A 20 -10.19 -1.62 -1.15
C ALA A 20 -11.18 -1.38 0.00
N ARG A 21 -10.86 -0.46 0.92
CA ARG A 21 -11.77 -0.02 2.00
C ARG A 21 -12.95 0.78 1.46
N PHE A 22 -12.74 1.66 0.47
CA PHE A 22 -13.80 2.48 -0.14
C PHE A 22 -14.69 1.67 -1.10
N GLU A 23 -14.13 0.70 -1.81
CA GLU A 23 -14.84 -0.12 -2.79
C GLU A 23 -15.74 -1.20 -2.16
N GLY A 24 -15.77 -1.32 -0.82
CA GLY A 24 -16.51 -2.39 -0.14
C GLY A 24 -16.00 -3.80 -0.50
N SER A 25 -14.72 -3.90 -0.89
CA SER A 25 -14.13 -5.15 -1.38
C SER A 25 -14.28 -6.30 -0.38
N ALA A 26 -14.44 -7.52 -0.90
CA ALA A 26 -14.56 -8.74 -0.09
C ALA A 26 -13.50 -8.79 1.04
N TYR A 27 -13.96 -9.05 2.26
CA TYR A 27 -13.16 -8.98 3.49
C TYR A 27 -11.81 -9.73 3.41
N ALA A 28 -11.77 -10.87 2.72
CA ALA A 28 -10.55 -11.65 2.50
C ALA A 28 -9.50 -10.92 1.63
N LYS A 29 -9.93 -10.12 0.64
CA LYS A 29 -9.02 -9.31 -0.19
C LYS A 29 -8.45 -8.14 0.60
N LEU A 30 -9.29 -7.49 1.41
CA LEU A 30 -8.88 -6.42 2.31
C LEU A 30 -7.88 -6.91 3.36
N SER A 31 -8.16 -8.04 4.02
CA SER A 31 -7.26 -8.65 5.02
C SER A 31 -5.88 -8.99 4.46
N ARG A 32 -5.82 -9.57 3.24
CA ARG A 32 -4.55 -9.86 2.57
C ARG A 32 -3.76 -8.59 2.24
N ALA A 33 -4.43 -7.57 1.70
CA ALA A 33 -3.77 -6.31 1.36
C ALA A 33 -3.16 -5.64 2.61
N HIS A 34 -3.89 -5.64 3.73
CA HIS A 34 -3.38 -5.16 5.02
C HIS A 34 -2.16 -5.93 5.48
N GLY A 35 -2.22 -7.27 5.49
CA GLY A 35 -1.12 -8.11 5.95
C GLY A 35 0.17 -7.90 5.14
N TYR A 36 0.06 -7.75 3.81
CA TYR A 36 1.21 -7.45 2.96
C TYR A 36 1.79 -6.06 3.20
N ALA A 37 0.94 -5.03 3.32
CA ALA A 37 1.38 -3.67 3.60
C ALA A 37 2.12 -3.59 4.95
N ASP A 38 1.52 -4.16 6.00
CA ASP A 38 2.07 -4.12 7.36
C ASP A 38 3.38 -4.91 7.46
N GLY A 39 3.43 -6.11 6.87
CA GLY A 39 4.64 -6.94 6.85
C GLY A 39 5.79 -6.26 6.10
N TYR A 40 5.51 -5.63 4.97
CA TYR A 40 6.52 -4.90 4.20
C TYR A 40 7.06 -3.71 5.00
N MET A 41 6.18 -2.85 5.52
CA MET A 41 6.56 -1.71 6.37
C MET A 41 7.38 -2.14 7.59
N ARG A 42 6.99 -3.24 8.24
CA ARG A 42 7.73 -3.79 9.37
C ARG A 42 9.14 -4.23 8.97
N ALA A 43 9.28 -4.95 7.86
CA ALA A 43 10.58 -5.39 7.37
C ALA A 43 11.51 -4.22 7.03
N LEU A 44 10.98 -3.11 6.50
CA LEU A 44 11.78 -1.91 6.22
C LEU A 44 12.35 -1.28 7.49
N LEU A 45 11.54 -1.21 8.56
CA LEU A 45 11.95 -0.68 9.85
C LEU A 45 12.98 -1.59 10.53
N ASP A 46 12.70 -2.90 10.57
CA ASP A 46 13.59 -3.88 11.20
C ASP A 46 14.96 -3.95 10.49
N ALA A 47 14.99 -3.76 9.17
CA ALA A 47 16.22 -3.72 8.39
C ALA A 47 16.93 -2.34 8.39
N GLY A 48 16.33 -1.31 9.01
CA GLY A 48 16.89 0.05 9.04
C GLY A 48 16.96 0.72 7.66
N LEU A 49 16.17 0.25 6.68
CA LEU A 49 16.22 0.74 5.30
C LEU A 49 15.44 2.05 5.10
N VAL A 50 14.51 2.35 6.01
CA VAL A 50 13.69 3.56 6.02
C VAL A 50 13.48 3.99 7.46
N SER A 51 13.55 5.31 7.73
CA SER A 51 13.23 5.84 9.05
C SER A 51 11.73 5.77 9.36
N ARG A 52 11.37 5.71 10.64
CA ARG A 52 9.96 5.75 11.06
C ARG A 52 9.25 7.02 10.60
N GLU A 53 9.94 8.16 10.64
CA GLU A 53 9.39 9.45 10.22
C GLU A 53 9.10 9.48 8.72
N THR A 54 10.07 9.08 7.90
CA THR A 54 9.92 8.97 6.44
C THR A 54 8.76 8.04 6.08
N LEU A 55 8.65 6.92 6.78
CA LEU A 55 7.59 5.94 6.55
C LEU A 55 6.21 6.50 6.88
N ILE A 56 6.06 7.18 8.02
CA ILE A 56 4.80 7.84 8.41
C ILE A 56 4.40 8.90 7.38
N SER A 57 5.36 9.70 6.91
CA SER A 57 5.10 10.69 5.87
C SER A 57 4.57 10.03 4.60
N ALA A 58 5.26 9.01 4.10
CA ALA A 58 4.86 8.30 2.87
C ALA A 58 3.49 7.63 2.99
N VAL A 59 3.17 7.02 4.14
CA VAL A 59 1.84 6.44 4.39
C VAL A 59 0.76 7.53 4.41
N GLY A 60 1.03 8.67 5.04
CA GLY A 60 0.13 9.82 5.08
C GLY A 60 -0.14 10.38 3.68
N ASP A 61 0.91 10.59 2.89
CA ASP A 61 0.84 11.06 1.50
C ASP A 61 0.01 10.12 0.64
N ALA A 62 0.25 8.81 0.74
CA ALA A 62 -0.48 7.81 -0.03
C ALA A 62 -1.98 7.79 0.30
N ARG A 63 -2.34 7.89 1.59
CA ARG A 63 -3.75 7.92 2.00
C ARG A 63 -4.45 9.19 1.50
N ARG A 64 -3.80 10.36 1.62
CA ARG A 64 -4.33 11.62 1.08
C ARG A 64 -4.50 11.54 -0.43
N GLY A 65 -3.48 11.07 -1.15
CA GLY A 65 -3.54 10.95 -2.61
C GLY A 65 -4.68 10.05 -3.10
N VAL A 66 -5.08 9.02 -2.37
CA VAL A 66 -6.28 8.23 -2.73
C VAL A 66 -7.58 8.99 -2.44
N VAL A 67 -7.66 9.69 -1.30
CA VAL A 67 -8.86 10.44 -0.89
C VAL A 67 -9.08 11.65 -1.81
N ASP A 68 -8.01 12.33 -2.19
CA ASP A 68 -8.02 13.53 -3.03
C ASP A 68 -8.10 13.19 -4.53
N GLY A 69 -7.97 11.90 -4.90
CA GLY A 69 -8.07 11.42 -6.29
C GLY A 69 -6.79 11.56 -7.13
N GLU A 70 -5.64 11.83 -6.50
CA GLU A 70 -4.35 12.05 -7.15
C GLU A 70 -3.56 10.74 -7.41
N LEU A 71 -3.94 9.64 -6.77
CA LEU A 71 -3.32 8.31 -6.94
C LEU A 71 -4.25 7.32 -7.66
N GLU A 72 -4.09 7.23 -8.98
CA GLU A 72 -4.77 6.27 -9.84
C GLU A 72 -4.52 4.81 -9.42
N PRO A 73 -5.49 3.90 -9.62
CA PRO A 73 -5.32 2.48 -9.35
C PRO A 73 -4.23 1.88 -10.23
N VAL A 74 -3.34 1.09 -9.62
CA VAL A 74 -2.39 0.28 -10.37
C VAL A 74 -3.19 -0.76 -11.17
N SER A 75 -3.29 -0.55 -12.48
CA SER A 75 -3.93 -1.46 -13.43
C SER A 75 -3.12 -2.75 -13.50
N GLY A 76 -3.38 -3.72 -12.61
CA GLY A 76 -2.51 -4.89 -12.52
C GLY A 76 -2.98 -6.11 -11.74
N VAL A 77 -4.14 -6.11 -11.08
CA VAL A 77 -4.68 -7.35 -10.48
C VAL A 77 -5.83 -7.86 -11.33
N SER A 78 -5.46 -8.49 -12.45
CA SER A 78 -6.37 -9.28 -13.28
C SER A 78 -6.96 -10.40 -12.41
N SER A 79 -8.23 -10.24 -12.07
CA SER A 79 -9.09 -11.29 -11.54
C SER A 79 -9.30 -12.35 -12.64
N ARG A 80 -8.30 -13.20 -12.86
CA ARG A 80 -8.49 -14.46 -13.56
C ARG A 80 -8.63 -15.56 -12.52
N THR A 81 -9.66 -16.38 -12.72
CA THR A 81 -10.05 -17.60 -12.01
C THR A 81 -11.09 -17.42 -10.89
N ALA A 82 -12.35 -17.34 -11.31
CA ALA A 82 -13.43 -18.08 -10.66
C ALA A 82 -14.23 -18.72 -11.80
N ALA A 83 -13.94 -20.00 -12.04
CA ALA A 83 -14.76 -20.90 -12.83
C ALA A 83 -15.84 -21.50 -11.92
#